data_AF-A0AAN1AJS2-F1
#
_entry.id   AF-A0AAN1AJS2-F1
#
_cell.length_a   1.000
_cell.length_b   1.000
_cell.length_c   1.000
_cell.angle_alpha   90.00
_cell.angle_beta   90.00
_cell.angle_gamma   90.00
#
_symmetry.space_group_name_H-M   'P 1'
#
loop_
_entity.id
_entity.type
_entity.pdbx_description
1 polymer ?
#
loop_
_entity_poly.entity_id
_entity_poly.type
_entity_poly.pdbx_seq_one_letter_code
_entity_poly.pdbx_strand_id
1 'polypeptide(L)'
;MLNTYVAEGKAVSARVIRSTLVDVFRGAIAEGHVATNPVTTTRAAKSEVRRSRLTANEYVAIYHAAEHLPIWLRLSMDLAVVTGQRVGDLCRMKWSDINDGHLHIGQSKTGAKIAIPLALTIDALDISLVDTLQKCREASSSETIIASTYHEPLSPATVSRYLTKARNASGISFDGDPPTFHELRSLSARLYRNQIGYKFAQRLLGHKSDSMAAHYRDSRGREWDKIEIG
;
A
#
# COMPACT_ATOMS: atom_id res chain seq x y z
N MET A 1 27.62 5.76 17.49
CA MET A 1 26.25 5.25 17.71
C MET A 1 25.42 5.20 16.43
N LEU A 2 25.16 6.30 15.70
CA LEU A 2 24.41 6.23 14.42
C LEU A 2 25.10 5.39 13.34
N ASN A 3 26.44 5.46 13.25
CA ASN A 3 27.22 4.63 12.33
C ASN A 3 27.10 3.13 12.61
N THR A 4 26.87 2.75 13.88
CA THR A 4 26.66 1.35 14.29
C THR A 4 25.35 0.81 13.70
N TYR A 5 24.26 1.58 13.81
CA TYR A 5 22.99 1.21 13.17
C TYR A 5 23.11 1.10 11.64
N VAL A 6 23.90 1.98 11.01
CA VAL A 6 24.16 1.89 9.57
C VAL A 6 24.93 0.63 9.22
N ALA A 7 25.98 0.29 10.00
CA ALA A 7 26.76 -0.92 9.82
C ALA A 7 25.92 -2.21 10.00
N GLU A 8 24.92 -2.18 10.88
CA GLU A 8 23.93 -3.26 11.05
C GLU A 8 22.85 -3.30 9.96
N GLY A 9 22.94 -2.48 8.92
CA GLY A 9 21.94 -2.40 7.84
C GLY A 9 20.65 -1.66 8.24
N LYS A 10 20.60 -1.01 9.40
CA LYS A 10 19.44 -0.28 9.95
C LYS A 10 19.51 1.22 9.64
N ALA A 11 19.86 1.57 8.40
CA ALA A 11 20.04 2.96 7.97
C ALA A 11 18.77 3.84 8.13
N VAL A 12 17.57 3.26 7.94
CA VAL A 12 16.31 3.97 8.16
C VAL A 12 16.14 4.32 9.65
N SER A 13 16.41 3.38 10.55
CA SER A 13 16.36 3.62 11.99
C SER A 13 17.36 4.69 12.42
N ALA A 14 18.59 4.64 11.89
CA ALA A 14 19.59 5.67 12.13
C ALA A 14 19.09 7.07 11.72
N ARG A 15 18.41 7.17 10.57
CA ARG A 15 17.82 8.43 10.10
C ARG A 15 16.69 8.92 11.01
N VAL A 16 15.80 8.03 11.46
CA VAL A 16 14.69 8.38 12.36
C VAL A 16 15.24 8.86 13.71
N ILE A 17 16.17 8.11 14.31
CA ILE A 17 16.83 8.48 15.57
C ILE A 17 17.47 9.86 15.45
N ARG A 18 18.21 10.12 14.36
CA ARG A 18 18.79 11.45 14.12
C ARG A 18 17.72 12.54 14.04
N SER A 19 16.62 12.31 13.31
CA SER A 19 15.54 13.29 13.19
C SER A 19 14.91 13.61 14.54
N THR A 20 14.60 12.59 15.33
CA THR A 20 14.06 12.78 16.69
C THR A 20 15.03 13.55 17.57
N LEU A 21 16.32 13.22 17.54
CA LEU A 21 17.33 13.95 18.30
C LEU A 21 17.45 15.42 17.86
N VAL A 22 17.38 15.71 16.56
CA VAL A 22 17.36 17.10 16.07
C VAL A 22 16.18 17.87 16.69
N ASP A 23 14.99 17.27 16.73
CA ASP A 23 13.80 17.94 17.26
C ASP A 23 13.84 18.09 18.79
N VAL A 24 14.35 17.09 19.52
CA VAL A 24 14.58 17.20 20.98
C VAL A 24 15.51 18.38 21.29
N PHE A 25 16.63 18.51 20.58
CA PHE A 25 17.55 19.64 20.80
C PHE A 25 16.96 20.98 20.35
N ARG A 26 16.06 21.02 19.36
CA ARG A 26 15.32 22.24 19.03
C ARG A 26 14.41 22.68 20.18
N GLY A 27 13.70 21.74 20.82
CA GLY A 27 12.91 22.01 22.01
C GLY A 27 13.77 22.56 23.16
N ALA A 28 14.89 21.89 23.45
CA ALA A 28 15.83 22.32 24.48
C ALA A 28 16.43 23.71 24.22
N ILE A 29 16.66 24.10 22.96
CA ILE A 29 17.08 25.47 22.60
C ILE A 29 15.95 26.47 22.85
N ALA A 30 14.72 26.13 22.43
CA ALA A 30 13.56 27.01 22.60
C ALA A 30 13.27 27.31 24.09
N GLU A 31 13.55 26.34 24.96
CA GLU A 31 13.42 26.46 26.42
C GLU A 31 14.67 27.04 27.12
N GLY A 32 15.73 27.35 26.35
CA GLY A 32 16.96 27.93 26.89
C GLY A 32 17.88 26.97 27.64
N HIS A 33 17.63 25.66 27.57
CA HIS A 33 18.46 24.64 28.23
C HIS A 33 19.83 24.45 27.56
N VAL A 34 19.92 24.64 26.24
CA VAL A 34 21.17 24.54 25.48
C VAL A 34 21.24 25.63 24.41
N ALA A 35 22.44 26.09 24.06
CA ALA A 35 22.63 27.18 23.09
C ALA A 35 22.69 26.70 21.63
N THR A 36 23.04 25.43 21.39
CA THR A 36 23.27 24.91 20.03
C THR A 36 22.75 23.48 19.88
N ASN A 37 22.46 23.09 18.63
CA ASN A 37 22.04 21.74 18.30
C ASN A 37 23.21 20.96 17.67
N PRO A 38 23.92 20.12 18.44
CA PRO A 38 25.08 19.39 17.96
C PRO A 38 24.73 18.31 16.93
N VAL A 39 23.45 17.94 16.80
CA VAL A 39 23.00 16.88 15.89
C VAL A 39 22.93 17.37 14.44
N THR A 40 22.77 18.68 14.24
CA THR A 40 22.63 19.28 12.90
C THR A 40 23.89 19.09 12.03
N THR A 41 25.07 19.06 12.64
CA THR A 41 26.36 18.84 11.96
C THR A 41 26.56 17.40 11.49
N THR A 42 25.83 16.45 12.07
CA THR A 42 25.87 15.04 11.65
C THR A 42 25.14 14.85 10.33
N ARG A 43 25.55 13.88 9.50
CA ARG A 43 24.87 13.57 8.24
C ARG A 43 23.74 12.57 8.46
N ALA A 44 22.62 12.77 7.77
CA ALA A 44 21.56 11.76 7.73
C ALA A 44 22.02 10.53 6.94
N ALA A 45 21.76 9.34 7.47
CA ALA A 45 22.05 8.10 6.77
C ALA A 45 21.23 8.03 5.47
N LYS A 46 21.91 7.75 4.35
CA LYS A 46 21.25 7.41 3.10
C LYS A 46 20.71 5.98 3.20
N SER A 47 19.51 5.77 2.70
CA SER A 47 18.90 4.44 2.63
C SER A 47 18.14 4.35 1.32
N GLU A 48 18.34 3.24 0.62
CA GLU A 48 17.58 2.87 -0.57
C GLU A 48 16.45 1.94 -0.16
N VAL A 49 15.33 2.02 -0.88
CA VAL A 49 14.19 1.17 -0.57
C VAL A 49 14.46 -0.22 -1.12
N ARG A 50 14.64 -1.18 -0.21
CA ARG A 50 14.94 -2.59 -0.54
C ARG A 50 13.74 -3.41 -1.00
N ARG A 51 12.53 -2.93 -0.74
CA ARG A 51 11.29 -3.64 -1.09
C ARG A 51 11.04 -3.60 -2.60
N SER A 52 10.96 -4.78 -3.19
CA SER A 52 10.60 -4.98 -4.59
C SER A 52 9.13 -4.60 -4.88
N ARG A 53 8.86 -4.20 -6.13
CA ARG A 53 7.48 -4.03 -6.62
C ARG A 53 6.90 -5.39 -6.98
N LEU A 54 5.58 -5.48 -6.87
CA LEU A 54 4.79 -6.62 -7.32
C LEU A 54 4.32 -6.41 -8.77
N THR A 55 4.60 -7.34 -9.67
CA THR A 55 4.10 -7.34 -11.06
C THR A 55 2.72 -7.99 -11.17
N ALA A 56 2.04 -7.82 -12.31
CA ALA A 56 0.75 -8.46 -12.55
C ALA A 56 0.84 -10.00 -12.54
N ASN A 57 1.89 -10.57 -13.14
CA ASN A 57 2.10 -12.02 -13.14
C ASN A 57 2.35 -12.57 -11.73
N GLU A 58 3.13 -11.86 -10.93
CA GLU A 58 3.35 -12.25 -9.53
C GLU A 58 2.08 -12.12 -8.69
N TYR A 59 1.25 -11.10 -8.96
CA TYR A 59 -0.07 -11.01 -8.34
C TYR A 59 -0.90 -12.27 -8.60
N VAL A 60 -1.02 -12.68 -9.88
CA VAL A 60 -1.77 -13.86 -10.30
C VAL A 60 -1.23 -15.12 -9.61
N ALA A 61 0.09 -15.32 -9.59
CA ALA A 61 0.70 -16.47 -8.94
C ALA A 61 0.46 -16.50 -7.41
N ILE A 62 0.55 -15.36 -6.73
CA ILE A 62 0.22 -15.25 -5.29
C ILE A 62 -1.27 -15.48 -5.06
N TYR A 63 -2.13 -14.99 -5.95
CA TYR A 63 -3.57 -15.12 -5.88
C TYR A 63 -4.01 -16.58 -6.03
N HIS A 64 -3.40 -17.34 -6.94
CA HIS A 64 -3.60 -18.79 -7.04
C HIS A 64 -3.09 -19.52 -5.79
N ALA A 65 -1.90 -19.19 -5.29
CA ALA A 65 -1.38 -19.79 -4.06
C ALA A 65 -2.24 -19.48 -2.81
N ALA A 66 -3.09 -18.45 -2.86
CA ALA A 66 -4.03 -18.11 -1.82
C ALA A 66 -5.33 -18.96 -1.84
N GLU A 67 -5.51 -19.88 -2.79
CA GLU A 67 -6.72 -20.70 -2.94
C GLU A 67 -7.08 -21.51 -1.68
N HIS A 68 -6.07 -22.06 -1.00
CA HIS A 68 -6.28 -22.83 0.23
C HIS A 68 -6.31 -21.99 1.51
N LEU A 69 -6.21 -20.66 1.39
CA LEU A 69 -6.34 -19.72 2.50
C LEU A 69 -7.79 -19.21 2.59
N PRO A 70 -8.19 -18.58 3.71
CA PRO A 70 -9.53 -18.05 3.85
C PRO A 70 -9.92 -17.12 2.68
N ILE A 71 -11.14 -17.28 2.16
CA ILE A 71 -11.63 -16.59 0.96
C ILE A 71 -11.47 -15.06 1.02
N TRP A 72 -11.61 -14.48 2.22
CA TRP A 72 -11.45 -13.05 2.43
C TRP A 72 -10.07 -12.54 1.99
N LEU A 73 -9.03 -13.38 1.92
CA LEU A 73 -7.70 -12.96 1.48
C LEU A 73 -7.70 -12.60 0.00
N ARG A 74 -8.23 -13.48 -0.86
CA ARG A 74 -8.34 -13.24 -2.31
C ARG A 74 -9.25 -12.04 -2.58
N LEU A 75 -10.36 -11.94 -1.87
CA LEU A 75 -11.26 -10.78 -1.94
C LEU A 75 -10.58 -9.48 -1.50
N SER A 76 -9.75 -9.52 -0.45
CA SER A 76 -8.96 -8.36 -0.01
C SER A 76 -7.92 -7.96 -1.06
N MET A 77 -7.31 -8.92 -1.75
CA MET A 77 -6.36 -8.67 -2.82
C MET A 77 -7.05 -7.97 -4.00
N ASP A 78 -8.15 -8.52 -4.50
CA ASP A 78 -8.91 -7.95 -5.61
C ASP A 78 -9.39 -6.54 -5.27
N LEU A 79 -9.99 -6.37 -4.08
CA LEU A 79 -10.46 -5.08 -3.59
C LEU A 79 -9.31 -4.06 -3.46
N ALA A 80 -8.13 -4.49 -3.01
CA ALA A 80 -6.97 -3.60 -2.87
C ALA A 80 -6.42 -3.12 -4.20
N VAL A 81 -6.36 -3.99 -5.21
CA VAL A 81 -5.86 -3.59 -6.52
C VAL A 81 -6.90 -2.74 -7.25
N VAL A 82 -8.17 -3.15 -7.27
CA VAL A 82 -9.21 -2.39 -8.00
C VAL A 82 -9.49 -1.02 -7.37
N THR A 83 -9.47 -0.89 -6.04
CA THR A 83 -9.70 0.42 -5.38
C THR A 83 -8.42 1.23 -5.19
N GLY A 84 -7.26 0.58 -5.23
CA GLY A 84 -5.96 1.20 -4.94
C GLY A 84 -5.81 1.69 -3.50
N GLN A 85 -6.66 1.31 -2.55
CA GLN A 85 -6.65 1.86 -1.19
C GLN A 85 -5.66 1.18 -0.25
N ARG A 86 -5.36 1.83 0.88
CA ARG A 86 -4.44 1.27 1.90
C ARG A 86 -5.16 0.17 2.66
N VAL A 87 -4.44 -0.89 3.04
CA VAL A 87 -5.01 -2.00 3.84
C VAL A 87 -5.76 -1.55 5.08
N GLY A 88 -5.27 -0.50 5.75
CA GLY A 88 -5.96 0.10 6.90
C GLY A 88 -7.34 0.65 6.53
N ASP A 89 -7.45 1.32 5.38
CA ASP A 89 -8.70 1.86 4.88
C ASP A 89 -9.63 0.74 4.39
N LEU A 90 -9.11 -0.30 3.71
CA LEU A 90 -9.87 -1.49 3.30
C LEU A 90 -10.59 -2.17 4.46
N CYS A 91 -9.86 -2.45 5.55
CA CYS A 91 -10.41 -3.14 6.72
C CYS A 91 -11.52 -2.35 7.45
N ARG A 92 -11.71 -1.06 7.12
CA ARG A 92 -12.75 -0.21 7.72
C ARG A 92 -13.91 0.10 6.76
N MET A 93 -13.83 -0.33 5.50
CA MET A 93 -14.90 -0.07 4.53
C MET A 93 -16.16 -0.81 4.97
N LYS A 94 -17.27 -0.08 5.06
CA LYS A 94 -18.58 -0.63 5.41
C LYS A 94 -19.49 -0.64 4.20
N TRP A 95 -20.48 -1.51 4.24
CA TRP A 95 -21.52 -1.54 3.22
C TRP A 95 -22.33 -0.23 3.17
N SER A 96 -22.47 0.46 4.30
CA SER A 96 -23.09 1.78 4.40
C SER A 96 -22.33 2.89 3.67
N ASP A 97 -21.05 2.66 3.34
CA ASP A 97 -20.23 3.63 2.59
C ASP A 97 -20.55 3.61 1.09
N ILE A 98 -21.38 2.67 0.64
CA ILE A 98 -21.83 2.57 -0.75
C ILE A 98 -23.16 3.29 -0.90
N ASN A 99 -23.18 4.34 -1.72
CA ASN A 99 -24.38 5.07 -2.12
C ASN A 99 -24.13 5.76 -3.48
N ASP A 100 -25.21 6.07 -4.20
CA ASP A 100 -25.16 6.76 -5.50
C ASP A 100 -24.19 6.15 -6.52
N GLY A 101 -24.09 4.81 -6.55
CA GLY A 101 -23.21 4.08 -7.46
C GLY A 101 -21.71 4.26 -7.17
N HIS A 102 -21.35 4.72 -5.97
CA HIS A 102 -19.97 4.95 -5.54
C HIS A 102 -19.67 4.35 -4.15
N LEU A 103 -18.44 3.91 -3.97
CA LEU A 103 -17.86 3.56 -2.68
C LEU A 103 -17.14 4.79 -2.09
N HIS A 104 -17.65 5.31 -0.98
CA HIS A 104 -17.11 6.49 -0.32
C HIS A 104 -16.03 6.14 0.70
N ILE A 105 -14.89 6.82 0.65
CA ILE A 105 -13.73 6.46 1.46
C ILE A 105 -13.09 7.70 2.06
N GLY A 106 -13.05 7.75 3.39
CA GLY A 106 -12.22 8.67 4.15
C GLY A 106 -10.88 8.01 4.52
N GLN A 107 -9.79 8.39 3.85
CA GLN A 107 -8.47 7.83 4.11
C GLN A 107 -7.95 8.26 5.49
N SER A 108 -7.69 7.31 6.40
CA SER A 108 -7.27 7.67 7.77
C SER A 108 -5.89 8.30 7.84
N LYS A 109 -4.98 7.95 6.93
CA LYS A 109 -3.60 8.46 6.97
C LYS A 109 -3.51 9.95 6.59
N THR A 110 -4.35 10.41 5.67
CA THR A 110 -4.22 11.72 5.01
C THR A 110 -5.46 12.60 5.14
N GLY A 111 -6.59 12.05 5.57
CA GLY A 111 -7.88 12.74 5.61
C GLY A 111 -8.53 12.96 4.24
N ALA A 112 -7.95 12.42 3.16
CA ALA A 112 -8.53 12.56 1.83
C ALA A 112 -9.88 11.83 1.74
N LYS A 113 -10.89 12.49 1.16
CA LYS A 113 -12.20 11.90 0.87
C LYS A 113 -12.32 11.67 -0.63
N ILE A 114 -12.63 10.43 -1.02
CA ILE A 114 -12.82 10.03 -2.42
C ILE A 114 -14.08 9.20 -2.54
N ALA A 115 -14.73 9.27 -3.71
CA ALA A 115 -15.84 8.41 -4.09
C ALA A 115 -15.38 7.61 -5.31
N ILE A 116 -15.32 6.29 -5.19
CA ILE A 116 -14.85 5.38 -6.25
C ILE A 116 -16.08 4.82 -6.96
N PRO A 117 -16.23 5.01 -8.29
CA PRO A 117 -17.38 4.47 -9.01
C PRO A 117 -17.37 2.93 -8.99
N LEU A 118 -18.52 2.31 -8.75
CA LEU A 118 -18.63 0.83 -8.65
C LEU A 118 -18.34 0.11 -9.97
N ALA A 119 -18.46 0.81 -11.11
CA ALA A 119 -18.17 0.29 -12.45
C ALA A 119 -16.67 0.15 -12.75
N LEU A 120 -15.80 0.40 -11.78
CA LEU A 120 -14.36 0.39 -11.97
C LEU A 120 -13.82 -1.04 -12.20
N THR A 121 -12.98 -1.21 -13.21
CA THR A 121 -12.34 -2.50 -13.58
C THR A 121 -10.83 -2.37 -13.76
N ILE A 122 -10.11 -3.48 -13.61
CA ILE A 122 -8.72 -3.64 -14.04
C ILE A 122 -8.67 -4.73 -15.09
N ASP A 123 -8.51 -4.34 -16.34
CA ASP A 123 -8.65 -5.24 -17.48
C ASP A 123 -7.48 -6.24 -17.53
N ALA A 124 -6.27 -5.79 -17.18
CA ALA A 124 -5.07 -6.63 -17.17
C ALA A 124 -5.10 -7.79 -16.16
N LEU A 125 -6.03 -7.76 -15.19
CA LEU A 125 -6.20 -8.80 -14.18
C LEU A 125 -7.62 -9.40 -14.19
N ASP A 126 -8.50 -8.94 -15.09
CA ASP A 126 -9.92 -9.30 -15.15
C ASP A 126 -10.64 -9.10 -13.80
N ILE A 127 -10.40 -7.96 -13.15
CA ILE A 127 -11.01 -7.62 -11.85
C ILE A 127 -12.06 -6.54 -12.05
N SER A 128 -13.27 -6.80 -11.57
CA SER A 128 -14.39 -5.86 -11.52
C SER A 128 -14.74 -5.53 -10.08
N LEU A 129 -14.88 -4.24 -9.76
CA LEU A 129 -15.20 -3.81 -8.39
C LEU A 129 -16.60 -4.29 -7.98
N VAL A 130 -17.60 -4.19 -8.86
CA VAL A 130 -18.96 -4.67 -8.57
C VAL A 130 -18.97 -6.18 -8.29
N ASP A 131 -18.26 -6.97 -9.08
CA ASP A 131 -18.21 -8.43 -8.89
C ASP A 131 -17.44 -8.81 -7.63
N THR A 132 -16.37 -8.08 -7.32
CA THR A 132 -15.61 -8.26 -6.08
C THR A 132 -16.49 -7.96 -4.87
N LEU A 133 -17.25 -6.86 -4.90
CA LEU A 133 -18.19 -6.51 -3.84
C LEU A 133 -19.31 -7.55 -3.69
N GLN A 134 -19.84 -8.06 -4.79
CA GLN A 134 -20.84 -9.12 -4.75
C GLN A 134 -20.29 -10.39 -4.07
N LYS A 135 -19.10 -10.84 -4.46
CA LYS A 135 -18.42 -12.00 -3.81
C LYS A 135 -18.13 -11.75 -2.33
N CYS A 136 -17.75 -10.52 -1.95
CA CYS A 136 -17.59 -10.13 -0.54
C CYS A 136 -18.90 -10.25 0.25
N ARG A 137 -20.02 -9.82 -0.35
CA ARG A 137 -21.35 -9.89 0.28
C ARG A 137 -21.81 -11.34 0.47
N GLU A 138 -21.54 -12.20 -0.51
CA GLU A 138 -21.88 -13.63 -0.43
C GLU A 138 -21.03 -14.36 0.61
N ALA A 139 -19.76 -13.98 0.74
CA ALA A 139 -18.84 -14.62 1.69
C ALA A 139 -19.09 -14.23 3.16
N SER A 140 -19.77 -13.10 3.44
CA SER A 140 -19.94 -12.61 4.80
C SER A 140 -21.15 -11.70 5.01
N SER A 141 -21.82 -11.88 6.15
CA SER A 141 -22.91 -11.02 6.64
C SER A 141 -22.45 -9.83 7.51
N SER A 142 -21.14 -9.58 7.59
CA SER A 142 -20.56 -8.52 8.41
C SER A 142 -20.96 -7.10 7.96
N GLU A 143 -20.88 -6.11 8.85
CA GLU A 143 -21.02 -4.69 8.49
C GLU A 143 -19.88 -4.17 7.60
N THR A 144 -18.69 -4.76 7.74
CA THR A 144 -17.51 -4.44 6.93
C THR A 144 -17.48 -5.25 5.64
N ILE A 145 -17.04 -4.64 4.54
CA ILE A 145 -16.97 -5.28 3.21
C ILE A 145 -16.03 -6.49 3.23
N ILE A 146 -14.87 -6.35 3.86
CA ILE A 146 -13.93 -7.44 4.10
C ILE A 146 -14.04 -7.85 5.57
N ALA A 147 -14.34 -9.12 5.80
CA ALA A 147 -14.52 -9.67 7.14
C ALA A 147 -13.85 -11.04 7.29
N SER A 148 -13.64 -11.45 8.54
CA SER A 148 -13.11 -12.76 8.89
C SER A 148 -14.12 -13.87 8.57
N THR A 149 -13.68 -15.13 8.69
CA THR A 149 -14.55 -16.31 8.62
C THR A 149 -15.64 -16.34 9.69
N TYR A 150 -15.50 -15.52 10.74
CA TYR A 150 -16.47 -15.35 11.83
C TYR A 150 -17.33 -14.09 11.65
N HIS A 151 -17.30 -13.48 10.46
CA HIS A 151 -18.05 -12.25 10.12
C HIS A 151 -17.65 -11.02 10.94
N GLU A 152 -16.42 -11.00 11.47
CA GLU A 152 -15.88 -9.89 12.24
C GLU A 152 -14.90 -9.04 11.41
N PRO A 153 -14.75 -7.74 11.72
CA PRO A 153 -13.75 -6.89 11.08
C PRO A 153 -12.33 -7.45 11.20
N LEU A 154 -11.57 -7.41 10.10
CA LEU A 154 -10.17 -7.85 10.09
C LEU A 154 -9.22 -6.74 10.51
N SER A 155 -8.14 -7.11 11.20
CA SER A 155 -7.03 -6.18 11.41
C SER A 155 -6.12 -6.11 10.16
N PRO A 156 -5.56 -4.92 9.83
CA PRO A 156 -4.64 -4.78 8.70
C PRO A 156 -3.39 -5.68 8.80
N ALA A 157 -2.95 -5.94 10.03
CA ALA A 157 -1.84 -6.83 10.31
C ALA A 157 -2.16 -8.28 9.92
N THR A 158 -3.38 -8.74 10.21
CA THR A 158 -3.85 -10.08 9.81
C THR A 158 -3.87 -10.21 8.30
N VAL A 159 -4.44 -9.24 7.58
CA VAL A 159 -4.49 -9.26 6.11
C VAL A 159 -3.08 -9.31 5.51
N SER A 160 -2.17 -8.45 5.97
CA SER A 160 -0.78 -8.43 5.50
C SER A 160 -0.03 -9.73 5.81
N ARG A 161 -0.29 -10.35 6.96
CA ARG A 161 0.32 -11.63 7.35
C ARG A 161 -0.17 -12.78 6.46
N TYR A 162 -1.45 -12.82 6.12
CA TYR A 162 -1.99 -13.87 5.26
C TYR A 162 -1.53 -13.74 3.81
N LEU A 163 -1.39 -12.52 3.29
CA LEU A 163 -0.70 -12.34 1.99
C LEU A 163 0.75 -12.83 2.05
N THR A 164 1.45 -12.59 3.15
CA THR A 164 2.82 -13.11 3.34
C THR A 164 2.83 -14.64 3.29
N LYS A 165 1.83 -15.32 3.88
CA LYS A 165 1.67 -16.77 3.77
C LYS A 165 1.45 -17.20 2.31
N ALA A 166 0.51 -16.56 1.59
CA ALA A 166 0.23 -16.85 0.18
C ALA A 166 1.46 -16.65 -0.71
N ARG A 167 2.17 -15.55 -0.52
CA ARG A 167 3.39 -15.23 -1.25
C ARG A 167 4.47 -16.29 -1.02
N ASN A 168 4.71 -16.69 0.23
CA ASN A 168 5.69 -17.73 0.50
C ASN A 168 5.27 -19.09 -0.10
N ALA A 169 3.96 -19.39 -0.10
CA ALA A 169 3.43 -20.61 -0.73
C ALA A 169 3.52 -20.60 -2.27
N SER A 170 3.55 -19.41 -2.90
CA SER A 170 3.69 -19.29 -4.36
C SER A 170 5.06 -19.70 -4.90
N GLY A 171 6.08 -19.81 -4.04
CA GLY A 171 7.45 -20.19 -4.44
C GLY A 171 8.21 -19.12 -5.23
N ILE A 172 7.62 -17.94 -5.47
CA ILE A 172 8.25 -16.86 -6.22
C ILE A 172 9.43 -16.28 -5.44
N SER A 173 10.54 -16.08 -6.14
CA SER A 173 11.73 -15.41 -5.60
C SER A 173 11.77 -13.94 -6.00
N PHE A 174 12.26 -13.09 -5.10
CA PHE A 174 12.35 -11.65 -5.30
C PHE A 174 13.76 -11.16 -5.02
N ASP A 175 14.21 -10.17 -5.79
CA ASP A 175 15.44 -9.45 -5.47
C ASP A 175 15.17 -8.48 -4.31
N GLY A 176 15.95 -8.60 -3.24
CA GLY A 176 15.80 -7.77 -2.04
C GLY A 176 14.61 -8.20 -1.15
N ASP A 177 13.98 -7.22 -0.50
CA ASP A 177 12.86 -7.52 0.41
C ASP A 177 11.60 -7.85 -0.41
N PRO A 178 10.91 -8.97 -0.14
CA PRO A 178 9.73 -9.36 -0.91
C PRO A 178 8.57 -8.36 -0.82
N PRO A 179 7.70 -8.27 -1.85
CA PRO A 179 6.56 -7.37 -1.85
C PRO A 179 5.59 -7.71 -0.71
N THR A 180 5.01 -6.69 -0.09
CA THR A 180 3.99 -6.83 0.96
C THR A 180 2.63 -6.40 0.43
N PHE A 181 1.58 -6.48 1.26
CA PHE A 181 0.23 -6.05 0.86
C PHE A 181 0.18 -4.60 0.37
N HIS A 182 1.05 -3.76 0.90
CA HIS A 182 1.15 -2.37 0.44
C HIS A 182 1.54 -2.24 -1.04
N GLU A 183 2.20 -3.23 -1.62
CA GLU A 183 2.60 -3.21 -3.03
C GLU A 183 1.42 -3.42 -3.99
N LEU A 184 0.29 -3.98 -3.53
CA LEU A 184 -0.97 -4.03 -4.30
C LEU A 184 -1.46 -2.64 -4.70
N ARG A 185 -1.25 -1.64 -3.83
CA ARG A 185 -1.56 -0.24 -4.11
C ARG A 185 -0.65 0.38 -5.17
N SER A 186 0.63 -0.01 -5.21
CA SER A 186 1.54 0.43 -6.28
C SER A 186 1.23 -0.28 -7.60
N LEU A 187 0.88 -1.57 -7.55
CA LEU A 187 0.39 -2.32 -8.70
C LEU A 187 -0.87 -1.67 -9.30
N SER A 188 -1.87 -1.40 -8.47
CA SER A 188 -3.07 -0.64 -8.84
C SER A 188 -2.74 0.64 -9.61
N ALA A 189 -1.87 1.50 -9.05
CA ALA A 189 -1.50 2.76 -9.67
C ALA A 189 -0.82 2.59 -11.04
N ARG A 190 0.03 1.56 -11.20
CA ARG A 190 0.70 1.28 -12.48
C ARG A 190 -0.28 0.72 -13.51
N LEU A 191 -1.17 -0.19 -13.13
CA LEU A 191 -2.17 -0.75 -14.03
C LEU A 191 -3.14 0.35 -14.51
N TYR A 192 -3.68 1.17 -13.60
CA TYR A 192 -4.56 2.27 -13.98
C TYR A 192 -3.88 3.38 -14.77
N ARG A 193 -2.58 3.61 -14.56
CA ARG A 193 -1.80 4.54 -15.39
C ARG A 193 -1.86 4.09 -16.85
N ASN A 194 -1.70 2.81 -17.11
CA ASN A 194 -1.65 2.26 -18.46
C ASN A 194 -3.05 2.12 -19.06
N GLN A 195 -4.05 1.73 -18.27
CA GLN A 195 -5.42 1.50 -18.74
C GLN A 195 -6.22 2.80 -18.97
N ILE A 196 -6.15 3.76 -18.04
CA ILE A 196 -7.01 4.96 -18.05
C ILE A 196 -6.17 6.24 -18.14
N GLY A 197 -5.04 6.28 -17.45
CA GLY A 197 -4.11 7.39 -17.51
C GLY A 197 -3.64 7.90 -16.15
N TYR A 198 -2.61 8.73 -16.22
CA TYR A 198 -1.90 9.30 -15.08
C TYR A 198 -2.82 9.98 -14.04
N LYS A 199 -3.66 10.91 -14.51
CA LYS A 199 -4.47 11.76 -13.63
C LYS A 199 -5.51 10.93 -12.87
N PHE A 200 -6.03 9.88 -13.51
CA PHE A 200 -6.97 8.96 -12.89
C PHE A 200 -6.30 8.21 -11.73
N ALA A 201 -5.16 7.55 -11.99
CA ALA A 201 -4.42 6.80 -10.96
C ALA A 201 -4.03 7.68 -9.76
N GLN A 202 -3.61 8.92 -9.99
CA GLN A 202 -3.28 9.86 -8.92
C GLN A 202 -4.48 10.22 -8.03
N ARG A 203 -5.64 10.51 -8.66
CA ARG A 203 -6.88 10.84 -7.94
C ARG A 203 -7.40 9.65 -7.15
N LEU A 204 -7.40 8.45 -7.74
CA LEU A 204 -7.81 7.20 -7.08
C LEU A 204 -7.01 6.96 -5.80
N LEU A 205 -5.70 7.18 -5.84
CA LEU A 205 -4.84 7.04 -4.67
C LEU A 205 -4.98 8.20 -3.67
N GLY A 206 -5.65 9.30 -4.01
CA GLY A 206 -5.78 10.46 -3.13
C GLY A 206 -4.45 11.19 -2.88
N HIS A 207 -3.55 11.17 -3.88
CA HIS A 207 -2.27 11.88 -3.78
C HIS A 207 -2.42 13.34 -4.22
N LYS A 208 -2.18 14.26 -3.29
CA LYS A 208 -2.26 15.71 -3.55
C LYS A 208 -1.10 16.23 -4.42
N SER A 209 0.08 15.61 -4.36
CA SER A 209 1.27 16.06 -5.10
C SER A 209 1.77 15.02 -6.10
N ASP A 210 2.31 15.52 -7.21
CA ASP A 210 2.89 14.68 -8.27
C ASP A 210 4.11 13.90 -7.81
N SER A 211 4.90 14.47 -6.87
CA SER A 211 6.03 13.78 -6.25
C SER A 211 5.61 12.50 -5.52
N MET A 212 4.52 12.55 -4.73
CA MET A 212 4.01 11.37 -4.05
C MET A 212 3.49 10.34 -5.07
N ALA A 213 2.81 10.82 -6.10
CA ALA A 213 2.29 9.95 -7.15
C ALA A 213 3.42 9.28 -7.95
N ALA A 214 4.56 9.95 -8.17
CA ALA A 214 5.74 9.39 -8.84
C ALA A 214 6.28 8.15 -8.13
N HIS A 215 6.37 8.19 -6.80
CA HIS A 215 6.85 7.04 -6.04
C HIS A 215 5.99 5.78 -6.24
N TYR A 216 4.68 5.90 -6.42
CA TYR A 216 3.81 4.73 -6.59
C TYR A 216 3.76 4.19 -8.02
N ARG A 217 4.16 4.99 -9.00
CA ARG A 217 4.25 4.60 -10.42
C ARG A 217 5.59 3.96 -10.78
N ASP A 218 6.63 4.26 -10.01
CA ASP A 218 7.96 3.73 -10.23
C ASP A 218 8.00 2.20 -10.03
N SER A 219 8.36 1.47 -11.11
CA SER A 219 8.54 0.02 -11.14
C SER A 219 9.77 -0.44 -10.36
N ARG A 220 10.67 0.49 -9.98
CA ARG A 220 11.95 0.22 -9.32
C ARG A 220 12.78 -0.82 -10.05
N GLY A 221 12.79 -0.74 -11.39
CA GLY A 221 13.53 -1.65 -12.25
C GLY A 221 12.93 -3.05 -12.39
N ARG A 222 11.71 -3.31 -11.87
CA ARG A 222 11.05 -4.61 -12.03
C ARG A 222 10.51 -4.86 -13.43
N GLU A 223 10.17 -3.80 -14.16
CA GLU A 223 9.60 -3.87 -15.50
C GLU A 223 10.22 -2.77 -16.37
N TRP A 224 10.45 -3.10 -17.65
CA TRP A 224 10.87 -2.14 -18.67
C TRP A 224 9.68 -1.26 -19.06
N ASP A 225 9.85 0.07 -19.05
CA ASP A 225 8.84 1.01 -19.55
C ASP A 225 8.88 0.97 -21.09
N LYS A 226 7.89 0.29 -21.71
CA LYS A 226 7.80 0.17 -23.16
C LYS A 226 7.28 1.49 -23.73
N ILE A 227 8.07 2.13 -24.59
CA ILE A 227 7.68 3.36 -25.27
C ILE A 227 6.86 2.98 -26.49
N GLU A 228 5.57 3.35 -26.49
CA GLU A 228 4.68 3.19 -27.65
C GLU A 228 4.82 4.40 -28.58
N ILE A 229 4.87 4.15 -29.89
CA ILE A 229 4.83 5.20 -30.92
C ILE A 229 3.36 5.39 -31.27
N GLY A 230 2.81 6.56 -30.91
CA GLY A 230 1.46 6.99 -31.28
C GLY A 230 1.37 7.56 -32.68
#